data_AF-A0A919S0P5-F1
#
_entry.id   AF-A0A919S0P5-F1
#
_cell.length_a   1.000
_cell.length_b   1.000
_cell.length_c   1.000
_cell.angle_alpha   90.00
_cell.angle_beta   90.00
_cell.angle_gamma   90.00
#
_symmetry.space_group_name_H-M   'P 1'
#
loop_
_entity.id
_entity.type
_entity.pdbx_description
1 polymer ?
#
loop_
_entity_poly.entity_id
_entity_poly.type
_entity_poly.pdbx_seq_one_letter_code
_entity_poly.pdbx_strand_id
1 'polypeptide(L)' 'MAWDRIKELNLDDKLKNSLKSISDKDSDAVEGFIMDPDKLQMVKDLMHDGSDSRSIGDAVGLTVRQVDIIKELLGKL' A
#
# COMPACT_ATOMS: atom_id res chain seq x y z
N MET A 1 15.19 -6.90 9.37
CA MET A 1 15.59 -5.92 10.40
C MET A 1 14.97 -4.53 10.26
N ALA A 2 14.65 -4.01 9.05
CA ALA A 2 13.85 -2.77 8.97
C ALA A 2 12.34 -3.00 9.23
N TRP A 3 11.83 -4.20 8.93
CA TRP A 3 10.42 -4.58 9.06
C TRP A 3 9.96 -4.99 10.47
N ASP A 4 10.87 -5.38 11.36
CA ASP A 4 10.51 -5.64 12.76
C ASP A 4 10.01 -4.36 13.45
N ARG A 5 10.45 -3.19 12.98
CA ARG A 5 9.95 -1.88 13.43
C ARG A 5 8.58 -1.50 12.88
N ILE A 6 8.16 -2.05 11.73
CA ILE A 6 6.85 -1.75 11.14
C ILE A 6 5.73 -2.41 11.96
N LYS A 7 5.97 -3.62 12.49
CA LYS A 7 5.09 -4.25 13.49
C LYS A 7 5.01 -3.47 14.80
N GLU A 8 6.05 -2.73 15.17
CA GLU A 8 6.08 -1.95 16.42
C GLU A 8 5.47 -0.53 16.30
N LEU A 9 5.31 0.00 15.08
CA LEU A 9 5.01 1.42 14.88
C LEU A 9 3.63 1.67 14.27
N ASN A 10 2.53 1.48 15.02
CA ASN A 10 1.22 2.16 14.80
C ASN A 10 0.66 2.17 13.35
N LEU A 11 1.21 1.34 12.46
CA LEU A 11 1.09 1.45 11.03
C LEU A 11 -0.23 0.80 10.63
N ASP A 12 -0.54 -0.34 11.24
CA ASP A 12 -1.85 -0.99 11.17
C ASP A 12 -2.98 -0.03 11.61
N ASP A 13 -2.81 0.74 12.69
CA ASP A 13 -3.84 1.66 13.18
C ASP A 13 -3.98 2.91 12.29
N LYS A 14 -2.87 3.45 11.78
CA LYS A 14 -2.87 4.57 10.82
C LYS A 14 -3.44 4.14 9.47
N LEU A 15 -3.08 2.95 9.01
CA LEU A 15 -3.60 2.35 7.78
C LEU A 15 -5.08 2.06 7.94
N LYS A 16 -5.54 1.41 9.02
CA LYS A 16 -6.97 1.20 9.30
C LYS A 16 -7.77 2.49 9.34
N ASN A 17 -7.26 3.55 9.98
CA ASN A 17 -7.97 4.83 10.01
C ASN A 17 -7.99 5.52 8.64
N SER A 18 -6.95 5.36 7.84
CA SER A 18 -6.92 5.90 6.48
C SER A 18 -7.80 5.10 5.52
N LEU A 19 -7.83 3.77 5.67
CA LEU A 19 -8.68 2.82 4.96
C LEU A 19 -10.18 3.08 5.22
N LYS A 20 -10.57 3.47 6.44
CA LYS A 20 -11.96 3.88 6.76
C LYS A 20 -12.48 5.04 5.89
N SER A 21 -11.60 5.84 5.30
CA SER A 21 -12.00 6.93 4.38
C SER A 21 -12.19 6.47 2.93
N ILE A 22 -11.85 5.21 2.65
CA ILE A 22 -11.86 4.59 1.33
C ILE A 22 -13.11 3.73 1.22
N SER A 23 -13.65 3.56 0.01
CA SER A 23 -14.81 2.67 -0.17
C SER A 23 -14.44 1.24 0.25
N ASP A 24 -15.35 0.56 0.95
CA ASP A 24 -15.13 -0.78 1.52
C ASP A 24 -14.53 -1.76 0.50
N LYS A 25 -14.94 -1.65 -0.77
CA LYS A 25 -14.46 -2.51 -1.87
C LYS A 25 -12.97 -2.33 -2.20
N ASP A 26 -12.45 -1.12 -2.07
CA ASP A 26 -11.04 -0.83 -2.30
C ASP A 26 -10.22 -1.04 -1.02
N SER A 27 -10.85 -0.88 0.16
CA SER A 27 -10.24 -1.11 1.46
C SER A 27 -9.73 -2.53 1.61
N ASP A 28 -10.55 -3.55 1.33
CA ASP A 28 -10.16 -4.96 1.54
C ASP A 28 -8.97 -5.39 0.67
N ALA A 29 -9.00 -4.98 -0.61
CA ALA A 29 -7.93 -5.31 -1.56
C ALA A 29 -6.62 -4.59 -1.21
N VAL A 30 -6.71 -3.33 -0.77
CA VAL A 30 -5.55 -2.57 -0.32
C VAL A 30 -5.03 -3.15 0.99
N GLU A 31 -5.88 -3.35 2.00
CA GLU A 31 -5.51 -3.89 3.34
C GLU A 31 -4.74 -5.22 3.21
N GLY A 32 -5.23 -6.15 2.40
CA GLY A 32 -4.52 -7.41 2.14
C GLY A 32 -3.16 -7.24 1.45
N PHE A 33 -2.95 -6.12 0.75
CA PHE A 33 -1.71 -5.81 0.04
C PHE A 33 -0.68 -5.10 0.93
N ILE A 34 -1.11 -4.16 1.77
CA ILE A 34 -0.26 -3.46 2.76
C ILE A 34 0.09 -4.34 3.95
N MET A 35 -0.77 -5.31 4.31
CA MET A 35 -0.46 -6.29 5.35
C MET A 35 0.57 -7.33 4.92
N ASP A 36 0.87 -7.42 3.62
CA ASP A 36 1.84 -8.36 3.05
C ASP A 36 3.17 -7.61 2.78
N PRO A 37 4.23 -7.88 3.56
CA PRO A 37 5.48 -7.12 3.50
C PRO A 37 6.17 -7.19 2.14
N ASP A 38 6.11 -8.35 1.48
CA ASP A 38 6.80 -8.60 0.21
C ASP A 38 6.12 -7.81 -0.92
N LYS A 39 4.79 -7.80 -0.90
CA LYS A 39 3.95 -7.03 -1.82
C LYS A 39 4.12 -5.52 -1.64
N LEU A 40 4.15 -5.06 -0.39
CA LEU A 40 4.37 -3.64 -0.10
C LEU A 40 5.76 -3.18 -0.55
N GLN A 41 6.78 -4.02 -0.34
CA GLN A 41 8.13 -3.76 -0.82
C GLN A 41 8.16 -3.68 -2.35
N MET A 42 7.46 -4.58 -3.05
CA MET A 42 7.38 -4.58 -4.51
C MET A 42 6.75 -3.28 -5.05
N VAL A 43 5.66 -2.79 -4.43
CA VAL A 43 5.05 -1.50 -4.81
C VAL A 43 6.02 -0.35 -4.57
N LYS A 44 6.75 -0.37 -3.45
CA LYS A 44 7.75 0.65 -3.13
C LYS A 44 8.89 0.67 -4.13
N ASP A 45 9.40 -0.49 -4.52
CA ASP A 45 10.48 -0.60 -5.51
C ASP A 45 10.03 -0.06 -6.86
N LEU A 46 8.83 -0.45 -7.31
CA LEU A 46 8.25 0.08 -8.55
C LEU A 46 8.00 1.60 -8.49
N MET A 47 7.59 2.14 -7.34
CA MET A 47 7.49 3.59 -7.12
C MET A 47 8.85 4.27 -7.22
N HIS A 48 9.89 3.67 -6.65
CA HIS A 48 11.25 4.19 -6.66
C HIS A 48 11.85 4.20 -8.08
N ASP A 49 11.46 3.24 -8.90
CA ASP A 49 11.82 3.15 -10.32
C ASP A 49 11.05 4.14 -11.20
N GLY A 50 10.15 4.94 -10.62
CA GLY A 50 9.35 5.93 -11.34
C GLY A 50 8.17 5.32 -12.11
N SER A 51 7.77 4.09 -11.78
CA SER A 51 6.64 3.43 -12.44
C SER A 51 5.32 4.15 -12.15
N ASP A 52 4.53 4.33 -13.19
CA ASP A 52 3.19 4.90 -13.11
C ASP A 52 2.23 3.93 -12.41
N SER A 53 1.14 4.47 -11.87
CA SER A 53 0.19 3.70 -11.05
C SER A 53 -0.50 2.58 -11.83
N ARG A 54 -0.58 2.68 -13.16
CA ARG A 54 -1.10 1.62 -14.02
C ARG A 54 -0.12 0.46 -14.14
N SER A 55 1.15 0.73 -14.44
CA SER A 55 2.18 -0.33 -14.51
C SER A 55 2.32 -1.08 -13.18
N ILE A 56 2.25 -0.36 -12.06
CA ILE A 56 2.25 -0.99 -10.74
C ILE A 56 1.00 -1.85 -10.56
N GLY A 57 -0.19 -1.32 -10.87
CA GLY A 57 -1.45 -2.04 -10.76
C GLY A 57 -1.45 -3.33 -11.57
N ASP A 58 -0.96 -3.28 -12.80
CA ASP A 58 -0.85 -4.45 -13.69
C ASP A 58 0.16 -5.48 -13.15
N ALA A 59 1.28 -5.03 -12.57
CA ALA A 59 2.30 -5.91 -11.99
C ALA A 59 1.82 -6.61 -10.71
N VAL A 60 0.94 -5.97 -9.95
CA VAL A 60 0.50 -6.46 -8.64
C VAL A 60 -0.96 -6.92 -8.58
N GLY A 61 -1.70 -6.83 -9.68
CA GLY A 61 -3.11 -7.18 -9.74
C GLY A 61 -4.03 -6.20 -9.01
N LEU A 62 -3.60 -4.94 -8.84
CA LEU A 62 -4.38 -3.87 -8.26
C LEU A 62 -4.91 -2.92 -9.33
N THR A 63 -6.01 -2.25 -9.05
CA THR A 63 -6.48 -1.16 -9.91
C THR A 63 -5.62 0.09 -9.71
N VAL A 64 -5.56 0.96 -10.72
CA VAL A 64 -4.85 2.26 -10.65
C VAL A 64 -5.25 3.04 -9.39
N ARG A 65 -6.55 3.04 -9.06
CA ARG A 65 -7.09 3.73 -7.88
C ARG A 65 -6.54 3.16 -6.57
N GLN A 66 -6.48 1.84 -6.45
CA GLN A 66 -5.94 1.16 -5.26
C GLN A 66 -4.44 1.41 -5.11
N VAL A 67 -3.71 1.47 -6.23
CA VAL A 67 -2.29 1.86 -6.23
C VAL A 67 -2.12 3.31 -5.79
N ASP A 68 -2.90 4.25 -6.32
CA ASP A 68 -2.83 5.66 -5.93
C ASP A 68 -3.08 5.83 -4.42
N ILE A 69 -4.05 5.09 -3.87
CA ILE A 69 -4.29 5.00 -2.43
C ILE A 69 -3.03 4.53 -1.69
N ILE A 70 -2.41 3.41 -2.12
CA ILE A 70 -1.20 2.89 -1.46
C ILE A 70 -0.05 3.89 -1.55
N LYS A 71 0.10 4.57 -2.70
CA LYS A 71 1.09 5.64 -2.88
C LYS A 71 0.85 6.80 -1.91
N GLU A 72 -0.39 7.23 -1.74
CA GLU A 72 -0.75 8.27 -0.78
C GLU A 72 -0.50 7.84 0.67
N LEU A 73 -0.77 6.58 1.01
CA LEU A 73 -0.51 6.02 2.33
C LEU A 73 0.99 5.95 2.62
N LEU A 74 1.79 5.45 1.67
CA LEU A 74 3.25 5.36 1.77
C LEU A 74 3.93 6.74 1.77
N GLY A 75 3.40 7.72 1.02
CA GLY A 75 3.94 9.08 0.99
C GLY A 75 3.63 9.91 2.25
N LYS A 76 2.69 9.46 3.09
CA LYS A 76 2.34 10.07 4.39
C LYS A 76 3.02 9.38 5.59
N LEU A 77 3.75 8.29 5.35
CA LEU A 77 4.53 7.54 6.34
C LEU A 77 5.98 8.03 6.40
#